data_AF-A0A8T2TC37-F1
#
_entry.id   AF-A0A8T2TC37-F1
#
_cell.length_a   1.000
_cell.length_b   1.000
_cell.length_c   1.000
_cell.angle_alpha   90.00
_cell.angle_beta   90.00
_cell.angle_gamma   90.00
#
_symmetry.space_group_name_H-M   'P 1'
#
loop_
_entity.id
_entity.type
_entity.pdbx_description
1 polymer ?
#
loop_
_entity_poly.entity_id
_entity_poly.type
_entity_poly.pdbx_seq_one_letter_code
_entity_poly.pdbx_strand_id
1 'polypeptide(L)' 'MVVHPPHIATFKECVKQEIRVPYDYVFSRLYKVYVFKEGTFTLLGDGGYENWCFGGNFERDGKHVTFKLRPY' A
#
# COMPACT_ATOMS: atom_id res chain seq x y z
N MET A 1 -0.72 2.78 -4.85
CA MET A 1 -1.15 2.29 -3.52
C MET A 1 -0.42 3.06 -2.44
N VAL A 2 -1.14 3.52 -1.41
CA VAL A 2 -0.59 4.25 -0.26
C VAL A 2 -0.71 3.36 0.97
N VAL A 3 0.40 3.13 1.68
CA VAL A 3 0.43 2.23 2.86
C VAL A 3 1.24 2.82 4.01
N HIS A 4 0.82 2.46 5.21
CA HIS A 4 1.59 2.64 6.43
C HIS A 4 2.57 1.46 6.63
N PRO A 5 3.79 1.66 7.16
CA PRO A 5 4.61 0.55 7.68
C PRO A 5 3.93 -0.04 8.92
N PRO A 6 3.79 -1.37 9.15
CA PRO A 6 4.47 -2.54 8.56
C PRO A 6 3.66 -3.39 7.56
N HIS A 7 4.31 -3.81 6.48
CA HIS A 7 3.75 -4.73 5.47
C HIS A 7 4.84 -5.58 4.83
N ILE A 8 4.45 -6.72 4.27
CA ILE A 8 5.24 -7.49 3.30
C ILE A 8 4.67 -7.18 1.92
N ALA A 9 5.53 -6.88 0.95
CA ALA A 9 5.09 -6.64 -0.42
C ALA A 9 6.07 -7.21 -1.44
N THR A 10 5.55 -7.64 -2.58
CA THR A 10 6.34 -8.13 -3.72
C THR A 10 5.77 -7.53 -5.00
N PHE A 11 6.63 -7.00 -5.86
CA PHE A 11 6.22 -6.21 -7.02
C PHE A 11 6.99 -6.56 -8.28
N LYS A 12 6.34 -6.36 -9.43
CA LYS A 12 7.01 -6.22 -10.72
C LYS A 12 6.93 -4.77 -11.21
N GLU A 13 8.06 -4.28 -11.72
CA GLU A 13 8.19 -2.93 -12.31
C GLU A 13 7.69 -1.82 -11.37
N CYS A 14 8.26 -1.75 -10.16
CA CYS A 14 7.78 -0.86 -9.09
C CYS A 14 8.61 0.40 -8.93
N VAL A 15 7.92 1.54 -8.79
CA VAL A 15 8.45 2.77 -8.23
C VAL A 15 7.88 2.96 -6.82
N LYS A 16 8.76 3.27 -5.86
CA LYS A 16 8.41 3.53 -4.46
C LYS A 16 8.78 4.95 -4.10
N GLN A 17 7.90 5.64 -3.38
CA GLN A 17 8.16 6.94 -2.78
C GLN A 17 7.67 6.99 -1.33
N GLU A 18 8.38 7.71 -0.48
CA GLU A 18 7.96 8.00 0.89
C GLU A 18 7.48 9.45 0.97
N ILE A 19 6.28 9.66 1.48
CA ILE A 19 5.63 10.96 1.57
C ILE A 19 5.30 11.24 3.04
N ARG A 20 5.78 12.39 3.54
CA ARG A 20 5.31 12.96 4.80
C ARG A 20 4.07 13.79 4.53
N VAL A 21 3.03 13.56 5.32
CA VAL A 21 1.82 14.38 5.26
C VAL A 21 2.15 15.75 5.89
N PRO A 22 1.74 16.88 5.29
CA PRO A 22 2.13 18.22 5.75
C PRO A 22 1.47 18.66 7.08
N TYR A 23 0.70 17.79 7.73
CA TYR A 23 0.11 18.08 9.04
C TYR A 23 0.95 17.44 10.15
N ASP A 24 1.53 18.28 11.00
CA ASP A 24 2.18 17.90 12.26
C ASP A 24 1.15 17.50 13.32
N TYR A 25 0.34 16.47 13.03
CA TYR A 25 -0.30 15.73 14.11
C TYR A 25 0.79 15.08 14.96
N VAL A 26 0.58 14.97 16.27
CA VAL A 26 1.50 14.30 17.22
C VAL A 26 1.80 12.84 16.83
N PHE A 27 1.02 12.29 15.89
CA PHE A 27 1.21 10.99 15.25
C PHE A 27 1.47 11.11 13.74
N SER A 28 2.02 12.20 13.19
CA SER A 28 2.17 12.39 11.74
C SER A 28 2.93 11.23 11.14
N ARG A 29 2.20 10.40 10.38
CA ARG A 29 2.68 9.11 9.91
C ARG A 29 3.29 9.26 8.53
N LEU A 30 4.45 8.63 8.32
CA LEU A 30 5.07 8.52 7.00
C LEU A 30 4.29 7.50 6.16
N TYR A 31 3.87 7.91 4.97
CA TYR A 31 3.19 7.03 4.02
C TYR A 31 4.14 6.60 2.92
N LYS A 32 3.99 5.36 2.47
CA LYS A 32 4.71 4.82 1.32
C LYS A 32 3.75 4.71 0.15
N VAL A 33 4.09 5.33 -0.97
CA VAL A 33 3.38 5.22 -2.24
C VAL A 33 4.12 4.25 -3.15
N TYR A 34 3.38 3.27 -3.65
CA TYR A 34 3.85 2.28 -4.59
C TYR A 34 3.06 2.39 -5.90
N VAL A 35 3.78 2.46 -7.02
CA VAL A 35 3.24 2.37 -8.38
C VAL A 35 3.94 1.19 -9.06
N PHE A 36 3.19 0.19 -9.48
CA PHE A 36 3.71 -1.08 -9.98
C PHE A 36 2.72 -1.73 -10.96
N LYS A 37 3.18 -2.71 -11.73
CA LYS A 37 2.38 -3.39 -12.76
C LYS A 37 1.50 -4.50 -12.20
N GLU A 38 2.09 -5.36 -11.37
CA GLU A 38 1.42 -6.42 -10.63
C GLU A 38 2.21 -6.72 -9.35
N GLY A 39 1.55 -7.30 -8.35
CA GLY A 39 2.18 -7.57 -7.07
C GLY A 39 1.23 -7.97 -5.96
N THR A 40 1.79 -8.35 -4.82
CA THR A 40 1.04 -8.76 -3.63
C THR A 40 1.42 -7.91 -2.44
N PHE A 41 0.48 -7.77 -1.50
CA PHE A 41 0.69 -7.18 -0.20
C PHE A 41 0.07 -8.04 0.89
N THR A 42 0.79 -8.15 2.01
CA THR A 42 0.28 -8.67 3.26
C THR A 42 0.41 -7.63 4.35
N LEU A 43 -0.70 -7.30 4.99
CA LEU A 43 -0.73 -6.45 6.17
C LEU A 43 -0.26 -7.25 7.40
N LEU A 44 0.86 -6.85 7.99
CA LEU A 44 1.37 -7.43 9.24
C LEU A 44 0.79 -6.77 10.49
N GLY A 45 0.29 -5.55 10.35
CA GLY A 45 -0.44 -4.81 11.39
C GLY A 45 -0.68 -3.37 10.93
N ASP A 46 -1.83 -2.78 11.22
CA ASP A 46 -2.15 -1.40 10.81
C ASP A 46 -2.10 -0.38 11.97
N GLY A 47 -1.81 -0.84 13.19
CA GLY A 47 -1.85 0.01 14.38
C GLY A 47 -3.25 0.59 14.69
N GLY A 48 -4.32 -0.04 14.16
CA GLY A 48 -5.72 0.38 14.27
C GLY A 48 -6.13 1.44 13.23
N TYR A 49 -7.36 1.28 12.71
CA TYR A 49 -8.03 2.00 11.61
C TYR A 49 -7.34 1.84 10.24
N GLU A 50 -8.08 1.29 9.27
CA GLU A 50 -7.62 0.98 7.91
C GLU A 50 -7.06 2.21 7.17
N ASN A 51 -5.73 2.39 7.21
CA ASN A 51 -5.02 3.51 6.58
C ASN A 51 -4.41 3.15 5.21
N TRP A 52 -5.09 2.31 4.44
CA TRP A 52 -4.62 1.87 3.12
C TRP A 52 -5.56 2.41 2.05
N CYS A 53 -4.98 3.00 1.02
CA CYS A 53 -5.72 3.37 -0.19
C CYS A 53 -5.06 2.70 -1.39
N PHE A 54 -5.85 1.94 -2.13
CA PHE A 54 -5.42 1.28 -3.35
C PHE A 54 -6.44 1.49 -4.47
N GLY A 55 -5.93 1.48 -5.69
CA GLY A 55 -6.72 1.56 -6.91
C GLY A 55 -6.05 0.73 -8.00
N GLY A 56 -6.85 0.22 -8.93
CA GLY A 56 -6.40 -0.70 -9.98
C GLY A 56 -7.24 -1.97 -10.01
N ASN A 57 -6.70 -3.01 -10.65
CA ASN A 57 -7.33 -4.33 -10.73
C ASN A 57 -6.75 -5.24 -9.63
N PHE A 58 -7.53 -5.57 -8.62
CA PHE A 58 -7.06 -6.35 -7.48
C PHE A 58 -8.16 -7.21 -6.86
N GLU A 59 -7.72 -8.24 -6.15
CA GLU A 59 -8.54 -9.06 -5.26
C GLU A 59 -8.01 -8.92 -3.83
N ARG A 60 -8.93 -8.93 -2.86
CA ARG A 60 -8.61 -8.81 -1.44
C ARG A 60 -9.22 -9.97 -0.66
N ASP A 61 -8.38 -10.62 0.14
CA ASP A 61 -8.78 -11.62 1.13
C ASP A 61 -8.22 -11.22 2.50
N GLY A 62 -9.08 -10.61 3.32
CA GLY A 62 -8.74 -10.08 4.63
C GLY A 62 -7.56 -9.09 4.57
N LYS A 63 -6.39 -9.57 5.03
CA LYS A 63 -5.13 -8.83 5.12
C LYS A 63 -4.22 -8.97 3.89
N HIS A 64 -4.65 -9.75 2.89
CA HIS A 64 -3.89 -10.03 1.67
C HIS A 64 -4.54 -9.33 0.49
N VAL A 65 -3.76 -8.62 -0.31
CA VAL A 65 -4.21 -7.96 -1.53
C VAL A 65 -3.32 -8.39 -2.68
N THR A 66 -3.93 -8.84 -3.78
CA THR A 66 -3.22 -9.25 -5.00
C THR A 66 -3.66 -8.36 -6.15
N PHE A 67 -2.72 -7.61 -6.72
CA PHE A 67 -2.93 -6.77 -7.89
C PHE A 67 -2.57 -7.55 -9.16
N LYS A 68 -3.50 -7.57 -10.10
CA LYS A 68 -3.33 -8.21 -11.40
C LYS A 68 -3.07 -7.15 -12.46
N LEU A 69 -2.40 -7.55 -13.53
CA LEU A 69 -2.40 -6.79 -14.77
C LEU A 69 -3.85 -6.44 -15.15
N ARG A 70 -4.08 -5.19 -15.57
CA ARG A 70 -5.33 -4.85 -16.23
C ARG A 70 -5.30 -5.48 -17.62
N PRO A 71 -6.29 -6.34 -17.98
CA PRO A 71 -6.47 -6.71 -19.37
C PRO A 71 -6.85 -5.44 -20.14
N TYR A 72 -6.16 -5.19 -21.25
CA TYR A 72 -6.51 -4.14 -22.21
C TYR A 72 -7.61 -4.64 -23.14
#